data_AF-A0A932A8W7-F1
#
_entry.id   AF-A0A932A8W7-F1
#
_cell.length_a   1.000
_cell.length_b   1.000
_cell.length_c   1.000
_cell.angle_alpha   90.00
_cell.angle_beta   90.00
_cell.angle_gamma   90.00
#
_symmetry.space_group_name_H-M   'P 1'
#
loop_
_entity.id
_entity.type
_entity.pdbx_description
1 polymer ?
#
loop_
_entity_poly.entity_id
_entity_poly.type
_entity_poly.pdbx_seq_one_letter_code
_entity_poly.pdbx_strand_id
1 'polypeptide(L)' 'MRKSRFSEEQIIAILKEGEAGGNVGELCRKHGVSK' A
#
# COMPACT_ATOMS: atom_id res chain seq x y z
N MET A 1 0.64 -14.51 17.17
CA MET A 1 0.10 -14.09 15.86
C MET A 1 0.93 -12.91 15.38
N ARG A 2 1.57 -12.96 14.20
CA ARG A 2 2.34 -11.80 13.70
C ARG A 2 1.37 -10.64 13.48
N LYS A 3 1.65 -9.48 14.07
CA LYS A 3 0.91 -8.24 13.73
C LYS A 3 1.11 -7.99 12.24
N SER A 4 0.01 -7.80 11.51
CA SER A 4 0.09 -7.30 10.13
C SER A 4 0.86 -5.99 10.14
N ARG A 5 1.74 -5.81 9.15
CA ARG A 5 2.53 -4.59 8.97
C ARG A 5 1.65 -3.39 8.58
N PHE A 6 0.47 -3.66 8.05
CA PHE A 6 -0.51 -2.66 7.62
C PHE A 6 -1.86 -2.93 8.32
N SER A 7 -2.58 -1.87 8.67
CA SER A 7 -3.99 -1.94 9.05
C SER A 7 -4.89 -2.10 7.82
N GLU A 8 -6.14 -2.52 8.04
CA GLU A 8 -7.14 -2.62 6.96
C GLU A 8 -7.37 -1.27 6.26
N GLU A 9 -7.44 -0.19 7.04
CA GLU A 9 -7.55 1.19 6.51
C GLU A 9 -6.36 1.55 5.62
N GLN A 10 -5.14 1.18 6.02
CA GLN A 10 -3.93 1.41 5.21
C GLN A 10 -3.97 0.62 3.91
N ILE A 11 -4.47 -0.61 3.93
CA ILE A 11 -4.63 -1.44 2.74
C ILE A 11 -5.63 -0.80 1.78
N ILE A 12 -6.80 -0.37 2.27
CA ILE A 12 -7.83 0.27 1.46
C ILE A 12 -7.32 1.58 0.83
N ALA A 13 -6.57 2.39 1.58
CA ALA A 13 -6.00 3.63 1.06
C ALA A 13 -4.99 3.38 -0.07
N ILE A 14 -4.09 2.41 0.12
CA ILE A 14 -3.09 2.01 -0.88
C ILE A 14 -3.77 1.49 -2.16
N LEU A 15 -4.82 0.67 -2.04
CA LEU A 15 -5.57 0.16 -3.18
C LEU A 15 -6.26 1.28 -3.96
N LYS A 16 -6.94 2.20 -3.29
CA LYS A 16 -7.60 3.36 -3.92
C LYS A 16 -6.62 4.27 -4.64
N GLU A 17 -5.45 4.53 -4.05
CA GLU A 17 -4.41 5.35 -4.68
C GLU A 17 -3.81 4.66 -5.93
N GLY A 18 -3.72 3.33 -5.92
CA GLY A 18 -3.36 2.53 -7.09
C GLY A 18 -4.42 2.55 -8.20
N GLU A 19 -5.70 2.42 -7.84
CA GLU A 19 -6.83 2.48 -8.80
C GLU A 19 -6.99 3.87 -9.43
N ALA A 20 -6.60 4.94 -8.73
CA ALA A 20 -6.62 6.32 -9.23
C ALA A 20 -5.56 6.62 -10.32
N GLY A 21 -4.82 5.61 -10.79
CA GLY A 21 -3.83 5.74 -11.87
C GLY A 21 -2.41 6.02 -11.40
N GLY A 22 -2.12 5.85 -10.11
CA GLY A 22 -0.77 5.93 -9.57
C GLY A 22 0.11 4.80 -10.11
N ASN A 23 1.41 5.09 -10.34
CA ASN A 23 2.36 4.05 -10.67
C ASN A 23 2.53 3.11 -9.47
N VAL A 24 2.10 1.85 -9.60
CA VAL A 24 2.14 0.84 -8.53
C VAL A 24 3.56 0.66 -7.97
N GLY A 25 4.59 0.82 -8.80
CA GLY A 25 5.99 0.73 -8.37
C GLY A 25 6.40 1.87 -7.44
N GLU A 26 6.01 3.11 -7.74
CA GLU A 26 6.21 4.24 -6.83
C GLU A 26 5.39 4.09 -5.56
N LEU A 27 4.14 3.64 -5.68
CA LEU A 27 3.24 3.40 -4.57
C LEU A 27 3.82 2.37 -3.59
N CYS A 28 4.33 1.26 -4.12
CA CYS A 28 5.01 0.22 -3.33
C CYS A 28 6.27 0.74 -2.62
N ARG A 29 7.02 1.66 -3.22
CA ARG A 29 8.20 2.30 -2.58
C ARG A 29 7.77 3.30 -1.51
N LYS A 30 6.78 4.15 -1.81
CA LYS A 30 6.22 5.17 -0.92
C LYS A 30 5.67 4.57 0.37
N HIS A 31 4.99 3.42 0.27
CA HIS A 31 4.42 2.70 1.43
C HIS A 31 5.35 1.61 1.99
N GLY A 32 6.56 1.45 1.46
CA GLY A 32 7.52 0.43 1.90
C GLY A 32 6.98 -1.00 1.79
N VAL A 33 6.18 -1.27 0.76
CA VAL A 33 5.64 -2.59 0.43
C VAL A 33 6.70 -3.46 -0.22
N SER A 34 7.48 -2.90 -1.16
CA SER A 34 8.67 -3.55 -1.69
C SER A 34 9.90 -3.02 -0.96
N LYS A 35 10.68 -3.92 -0.38
CA LYS A 35 12.09 -3.65 -0.05
C LYS A 35 12.92 -3.69 -1.33
#